data_AF-A0A972VCV1-F1
#
_entry.id   AF-A0A972VCV1-F1
#
_cell.length_a   1.000
_cell.length_b   1.000
_cell.length_c   1.000
_cell.angle_alpha   90.00
_cell.angle_beta   90.00
_cell.angle_gamma   90.00
#
_symmetry.space_group_name_H-M   'P 1'
#
loop_
_entity.id
_entity.type
_entity.pdbx_description
1 polymer ?
#
loop_
_entity_poly.entity_id
_entity_poly.type
_entity_poly.pdbx_seq_one_letter_code
_entity_poly.pdbx_strand_id
1 'polypeptide(L)'
;MIEETVIAYIGLGSNLGDRQGLLDQAVHLMGQIQKTRVCQVSPYDPTQPLAHADQPEYLNGVAKIETALSAQGLFAYLKRIEDCLGRERSTKWAARTMDLDLLLYGDARIDTPDLIVPHPAMHLRSFVLGPLAEMSPDLTHPVLHVTLETLSQRVKLGSFILEPDMPQLISIAGNIGVGKTTLADGLSQALKARVLYEPYDTNPFMPEVYAGNTAYALDSQLHFLVNRAEQVGCDMLGPGQVYVSDYLFEKEWIYACALLDERQ
;
A
#
# COMPACT_ATOMS: atom_id res chain seq x y z
N MET A 1 18.54 29.08 -25.70
CA MET A 1 17.44 28.88 -24.72
C MET A 1 17.75 27.58 -24.02
N ILE A 2 17.87 27.58 -22.70
CA ILE A 2 18.00 26.34 -21.93
C ILE A 2 16.60 25.75 -21.91
N GLU A 3 16.38 24.58 -22.51
CA GLU A 3 15.11 23.88 -22.42
C GLU A 3 14.94 23.41 -20.97
N GLU A 4 13.85 23.81 -20.32
CA GLU A 4 13.54 23.41 -18.96
C GLU A 4 13.25 21.91 -18.93
N THR A 5 13.97 21.16 -18.09
CA THR A 5 13.83 19.72 -17.94
C THR A 5 13.04 19.38 -16.68
N VAL A 6 12.34 18.25 -16.73
CA VAL A 6 11.54 17.72 -15.63
C VAL A 6 12.04 16.31 -15.27
N ILE A 7 12.12 16.02 -13.98
CA ILE A 7 12.39 14.67 -13.49
C ILE A 7 11.10 13.86 -13.52
N ALA A 8 11.15 12.69 -14.13
CA ALA A 8 10.06 11.72 -14.14
C ALA A 8 10.53 10.35 -13.65
N TYR A 9 9.60 9.57 -13.12
CA TYR A 9 9.85 8.22 -12.64
C TYR A 9 8.97 7.24 -13.38
N ILE A 10 9.58 6.21 -13.94
CA ILE A 10 8.91 5.20 -14.76
C ILE A 10 8.98 3.85 -14.05
N GLY A 11 7.82 3.23 -13.81
CA GLY A 11 7.74 1.85 -13.36
C GLY A 11 8.00 0.91 -14.53
N LEU A 12 8.84 -0.09 -14.30
CA LEU A 12 9.24 -1.10 -15.26
C LEU A 12 8.71 -2.45 -14.78
N GLY A 13 8.06 -3.22 -15.66
CA GLY A 13 7.59 -4.55 -15.31
C GLY A 13 7.58 -5.51 -16.50
N SER A 14 7.98 -6.76 -16.27
CA SER A 14 7.92 -7.84 -17.27
C SER A 14 7.71 -9.19 -16.60
N ASN A 15 6.78 -10.02 -17.09
CA ASN A 15 6.60 -11.39 -16.60
C ASN A 15 6.58 -12.48 -17.69
N LEU A 16 6.91 -12.14 -18.94
CA LEU A 16 6.98 -13.10 -20.04
C LEU A 16 8.30 -12.98 -20.80
N GLY A 17 8.81 -14.11 -21.32
CA GLY A 17 10.03 -14.15 -22.12
C GLY A 17 11.31 -13.87 -21.33
N ASP A 18 12.31 -13.30 -22.00
CA ASP A 18 13.55 -12.82 -21.37
C ASP A 18 13.29 -11.51 -20.61
N ARG A 19 12.71 -11.62 -19.41
CA ARG A 19 12.26 -10.49 -18.60
C ARG A 19 13.36 -9.45 -18.42
N GLN A 20 14.58 -9.87 -18.05
CA GLN A 20 15.69 -8.96 -17.82
C GLN A 20 16.14 -8.30 -19.13
N GLY A 21 16.31 -9.07 -20.21
CA GLY A 21 16.66 -8.52 -21.51
C GLY A 21 15.63 -7.52 -22.04
N LEU A 22 14.33 -7.75 -21.79
CA LEU A 22 13.26 -6.82 -22.15
C LEU A 22 13.32 -5.52 -21.34
N LEU A 23 13.56 -5.61 -20.03
CA LEU A 23 13.73 -4.43 -19.17
C LEU A 23 14.95 -3.59 -19.60
N ASP A 24 16.08 -4.24 -19.86
CA ASP A 24 17.31 -3.58 -20.31
C ASP A 24 17.13 -2.92 -21.69
N GLN A 25 16.42 -3.57 -22.60
CA GLN A 25 16.05 -2.98 -23.89
C GLN A 25 15.10 -1.79 -23.72
N ALA A 26 14.13 -1.85 -22.82
CA ALA A 26 13.23 -0.73 -22.54
C ALA A 26 14.01 0.49 -22.02
N VAL A 27 14.93 0.28 -21.09
CA VAL A 27 15.83 1.32 -20.57
C VAL A 27 16.69 1.91 -21.69
N HIS A 28 17.27 1.05 -22.54
CA HIS A 28 18.06 1.49 -23.68
C HIS A 28 17.25 2.36 -24.64
N LEU A 29 16.04 1.93 -25.01
CA LEU A 29 15.13 2.65 -25.90
C LEU A 29 14.68 3.98 -25.30
N MET A 30 14.40 4.04 -23.99
CA MET A 30 14.12 5.30 -23.29
C MET A 30 15.30 6.28 -23.39
N GLY A 31 16.53 5.77 -23.31
CA GLY A 31 17.76 6.56 -23.51
C GLY A 31 17.96 7.08 -24.94
N GLN A 32 17.26 6.51 -25.94
CA GLN A 32 17.28 6.98 -27.33
C GLN A 32 16.20 8.05 -27.62
N ILE A 33 15.27 8.31 -26.68
CA ILE A 33 14.25 9.33 -26.86
C ILE A 33 14.93 10.71 -26.88
N GLN A 34 14.70 11.49 -27.94
CA GLN A 34 15.22 12.85 -28.02
C GLN A 34 14.76 13.69 -26.83
N LYS A 35 15.67 14.50 -26.29
CA LYS A 35 15.44 15.36 -25.11
C LYS A 35 15.10 14.60 -23.82
N THR A 36 15.47 13.32 -23.75
CA THR A 36 15.31 12.50 -22.56
C THR A 36 16.66 11.88 -22.20
N ARG A 37 16.93 11.78 -20.90
CA ARG A 37 18.11 11.12 -20.36
C ARG A 37 17.66 10.19 -19.24
N VAL A 38 18.11 8.95 -19.27
CA VAL A 38 17.99 8.04 -18.11
C VAL A 38 19.07 8.42 -17.11
N CYS A 39 18.66 8.83 -15.91
CA CYS A 39 19.57 9.28 -14.85
C CYS A 39 20.01 8.11 -13.97
N GLN A 40 19.07 7.23 -13.63
CA GLN A 40 19.28 6.10 -12.72
C GLN A 40 18.23 5.03 -12.98
N VAL A 41 18.59 3.77 -12.76
CA VAL A 41 17.68 2.61 -12.79
C VAL A 41 17.91 1.81 -11.52
N SER A 42 16.85 1.28 -10.90
CA SER A 42 16.95 0.44 -9.72
C SER A 42 17.49 -0.95 -10.11
N PRO A 43 17.96 -1.74 -9.15
CA PRO A 43 17.94 -3.19 -9.32
C PRO A 43 16.55 -3.66 -9.76
N TYR A 44 16.50 -4.80 -10.44
CA TYR A 44 15.24 -5.44 -10.76
C TYR A 44 14.96 -6.56 -9.77
N ASP A 45 13.77 -6.53 -9.16
CA ASP A 45 13.37 -7.48 -8.13
C ASP A 45 12.25 -8.39 -8.64
N PRO A 46 12.32 -9.71 -8.35
CA PRO A 46 11.23 -10.63 -8.61
C PRO A 46 10.06 -10.33 -7.68
N THR A 47 8.85 -10.32 -8.22
CA THR A 47 7.63 -10.04 -7.44
C THR A 47 6.48 -10.91 -7.92
N GLN A 48 5.64 -11.32 -6.99
CA GLN A 48 4.43 -12.07 -7.31
C GLN A 48 3.41 -11.19 -8.08
N PRO A 49 2.66 -11.77 -9.04
CA PRO A 49 1.54 -11.08 -9.68
C PRO A 49 0.52 -10.58 -8.64
N LEU A 50 -0.03 -9.38 -8.86
CA LEU A 50 -1.07 -8.82 -7.98
C LEU A 50 -2.41 -9.57 -8.09
N ALA A 51 -2.63 -10.29 -9.19
CA ALA A 51 -3.83 -11.11 -9.37
C ALA A 51 -3.50 -12.58 -9.04
N HIS A 52 -4.45 -13.29 -8.43
CA HIS A 52 -4.39 -14.75 -8.15
C HIS A 52 -4.48 -15.62 -9.42
N ALA A 53 -3.93 -15.15 -10.54
CA ALA A 53 -3.86 -15.91 -11.77
C ALA A 53 -2.57 -16.75 -11.78
N ASP A 54 -2.65 -17.95 -12.32
CA ASP A 54 -1.49 -18.82 -12.60
C ASP A 54 -0.61 -18.17 -13.68
N GLN A 55 0.19 -17.19 -13.24
CA GLN A 55 1.05 -16.36 -14.06
C GLN A 55 2.47 -16.40 -13.52
N PRO A 56 3.49 -16.33 -14.39
CA PRO A 56 4.88 -16.21 -13.92
C PRO A 56 5.09 -14.94 -13.10
N GLU A 57 6.08 -14.99 -12.22
CA GLU A 57 6.54 -13.83 -11.46
C GLU A 57 6.93 -12.68 -12.39
N TYR A 58 6.64 -11.46 -11.94
CA TYR A 58 7.17 -10.26 -12.56
C TYR A 58 8.61 -10.04 -12.14
N LEU A 59 9.38 -9.42 -13.02
CA LEU A 59 10.59 -8.70 -12.69
C LEU A 59 10.23 -7.21 -12.78
N ASN A 60 10.38 -6.48 -11.67
CA ASN A 60 9.98 -5.08 -11.57
C ASN A 60 11.16 -4.18 -11.21
N GLY A 61 11.11 -2.92 -11.65
CA GLY A 61 12.08 -1.90 -11.30
C GLY A 61 11.55 -0.50 -11.55
N VAL A 62 12.37 0.51 -11.29
CA VAL A 62 12.04 1.92 -11.52
C VAL A 62 13.20 2.59 -12.26
N ALA A 63 12.88 3.43 -13.24
CA ALA A 63 13.83 4.33 -13.89
C ALA A 63 13.53 5.78 -13.52
N LYS A 64 14.56 6.51 -13.07
CA LYS A 64 14.55 7.97 -12.96
C LYS A 64 15.08 8.56 -14.24
N ILE A 65 14.29 9.42 -14.87
CA ILE A 65 14.65 10.09 -16.11
C ILE A 65 14.53 11.60 -15.96
N GLU A 66 15.28 12.32 -16.78
CA GLU A 66 15.17 13.75 -16.99
C GLU A 66 14.72 14.00 -18.43
N THR A 67 13.67 14.79 -18.64
CA THR A 67 13.13 15.02 -19.99
C THR A 67 12.61 16.45 -20.17
N ALA A 68 12.73 16.99 -21.39
CA ALA A 68 12.04 18.22 -21.80
C ALA A 68 10.76 17.94 -22.62
N LEU A 69 10.35 16.68 -22.74
CA LEU A 69 9.05 16.31 -23.32
C LEU A 69 7.92 16.57 -22.32
N SER A 70 6.73 16.94 -22.79
CA SER A 70 5.54 16.95 -21.95
C SER A 70 5.21 15.56 -21.42
N ALA A 71 4.47 15.48 -20.31
CA ALA A 71 4.02 14.21 -19.74
C ALA A 71 3.28 13.32 -20.75
N GLN A 72 2.40 13.91 -21.57
CA GLN A 72 1.70 13.18 -22.65
C GLN A 72 2.65 12.70 -23.74
N GLY A 73 3.64 13.52 -24.12
CA GLY A 73 4.66 13.16 -25.11
C GLY A 73 5.50 11.99 -24.63
N LEU A 74 6.00 12.07 -23.39
CA LEU A 74 6.72 10.98 -22.74
C LEU A 74 5.87 9.71 -22.68
N PHE A 75 4.63 9.81 -22.20
CA PHE A 75 3.71 8.67 -22.10
C PHE A 75 3.48 7.98 -23.45
N ALA A 76 3.31 8.75 -24.53
CA ALA A 76 3.18 8.19 -25.88
C ALA A 76 4.43 7.42 -26.33
N TYR A 77 5.64 7.89 -25.99
CA TYR A 77 6.87 7.14 -26.26
C TYR A 77 6.96 5.85 -25.43
N LEU A 78 6.57 5.87 -24.16
CA LEU A 78 6.54 4.66 -23.33
C LEU A 78 5.63 3.60 -23.94
N LYS A 79 4.42 3.98 -24.41
CA LYS A 79 3.52 3.05 -25.10
C LYS A 79 4.10 2.49 -26.39
N ARG A 80 4.82 3.30 -27.18
CA ARG A 80 5.52 2.80 -28.37
C ARG A 80 6.63 1.80 -28.01
N ILE A 81 7.37 2.04 -26.93
CA ILE A 81 8.41 1.10 -26.47
C ILE A 81 7.77 -0.24 -26.08
N GLU A 82 6.65 -0.21 -25.34
CA GLU A 82 5.92 -1.43 -25.00
C GLU A 82 5.48 -2.21 -26.26
N ASP A 83 4.90 -1.51 -27.24
CA ASP A 83 4.45 -2.14 -28.49
C ASP A 83 5.65 -2.74 -29.26
N CYS A 84 6.80 -2.04 -29.32
CA CYS A 84 8.04 -2.53 -29.93
C CYS A 84 8.62 -3.77 -29.22
N LEU A 85 8.43 -3.88 -27.91
CA LEU A 85 8.88 -5.00 -27.08
C LEU A 85 7.80 -6.10 -26.95
N GLY A 86 6.82 -6.10 -27.86
CA GLY A 86 5.86 -7.19 -28.02
C GLY A 86 4.71 -7.18 -27.01
N ARG A 87 4.36 -6.02 -26.44
CA ARG A 87 3.19 -5.92 -25.55
C ARG A 87 1.91 -6.22 -26.32
N GLU A 88 1.31 -7.38 -26.07
CA GLU A 88 -0.03 -7.71 -26.54
C GLU A 88 -1.09 -7.23 -25.54
N ARG A 89 -2.02 -6.37 -25.99
CA ARG A 89 -3.10 -5.88 -25.14
C ARG A 89 -4.23 -6.90 -25.10
N SER A 90 -4.22 -7.74 -24.06
CA SER A 90 -5.25 -8.76 -23.80
C SER A 90 -6.14 -8.35 -22.61
N THR A 91 -6.71 -9.31 -21.88
CA THR A 91 -7.61 -9.05 -20.76
C THR A 91 -6.91 -8.30 -19.62
N LYS A 92 -7.71 -7.58 -18.82
CA LYS A 92 -7.22 -6.86 -17.63
C LYS A 92 -6.47 -7.85 -16.72
N TRP A 93 -5.24 -7.47 -16.33
CA TRP A 93 -4.33 -8.27 -15.49
C TRP A 93 -3.72 -9.53 -16.12
N ALA A 94 -3.78 -9.68 -17.45
CA ALA A 94 -3.02 -10.72 -18.13
C ALA A 94 -1.50 -10.52 -17.99
N ALA A 95 -0.75 -11.61 -18.11
CA ALA A 95 0.71 -11.57 -18.24
C ALA A 95 1.11 -10.76 -19.49
N ARG A 96 2.24 -10.06 -19.42
CA ARG A 96 2.75 -9.19 -20.48
C ARG A 96 4.28 -9.23 -20.56
N THR A 97 4.77 -9.06 -21.78
CA THR A 97 6.21 -8.92 -22.05
C THR A 97 6.77 -7.63 -21.45
N MET A 98 6.01 -6.53 -21.49
CA MET A 98 6.46 -5.23 -20.98
C MET A 98 5.31 -4.38 -20.44
N ASP A 99 5.56 -3.69 -19.33
CA ASP A 99 4.73 -2.64 -18.73
C ASP A 99 5.63 -1.44 -18.37
N LEU A 100 5.30 -0.27 -18.91
CA LEU A 100 5.91 1.01 -18.61
C LEU A 100 4.84 1.97 -18.09
N ASP A 101 4.90 2.23 -16.78
CA ASP A 101 3.99 3.12 -16.07
C ASP A 101 4.66 4.47 -15.78
N LEU A 102 4.08 5.58 -16.22
CA LEU A 102 4.52 6.92 -15.80
C LEU A 102 4.04 7.18 -14.37
N LEU A 103 4.92 7.05 -13.39
CA LEU A 103 4.59 7.12 -11.96
C LEU A 103 4.48 8.56 -11.48
N LEU A 104 5.51 9.36 -11.76
CA LEU A 104 5.63 10.77 -11.36
C LEU A 104 6.23 11.57 -12.51
N TYR A 105 5.85 12.85 -12.62
CA TYR A 105 6.39 13.80 -13.58
C TYR A 105 6.48 15.17 -12.91
N GLY A 106 7.64 15.50 -12.35
CA GLY A 106 7.82 16.64 -11.44
C GLY A 106 6.72 16.65 -10.36
N ASP A 107 6.14 17.83 -10.15
CA ASP A 107 4.98 18.02 -9.24
C ASP A 107 3.63 17.99 -9.98
N ALA A 108 3.60 17.52 -11.23
CA ALA A 108 2.40 17.55 -12.04
C ALA A 108 1.27 16.70 -11.45
N ARG A 109 0.06 17.25 -11.52
CA ARG A 109 -1.20 16.55 -11.23
C ARG A 109 -2.02 16.55 -12.51
N ILE A 110 -2.08 15.40 -13.15
CA ILE A 110 -2.77 15.18 -14.42
C ILE A 110 -3.88 14.17 -14.16
N ASP A 111 -5.09 14.54 -14.54
CA ASP A 111 -6.28 13.69 -14.47
C ASP A 111 -7.05 13.84 -15.78
N THR A 112 -6.62 13.09 -16.79
CA THR A 112 -7.30 13.02 -18.08
C THR A 112 -7.72 11.57 -18.36
N PRO A 113 -8.68 11.33 -19.28
CA PRO A 113 -9.10 9.97 -19.62
C PRO A 113 -7.96 9.05 -20.08
N ASP A 114 -6.91 9.62 -20.66
CA ASP A 114 -5.79 8.87 -21.24
C ASP A 114 -4.57 8.78 -20.32
N LEU A 115 -4.42 9.68 -19.34
CA LEU A 115 -3.25 9.75 -18.48
C LEU A 115 -3.59 10.32 -17.10
N ILE A 116 -3.22 9.58 -16.05
CA ILE A 116 -3.31 10.01 -14.66
C ILE A 116 -1.90 10.02 -14.06
N VAL A 117 -1.45 11.17 -13.55
CA VAL A 117 -0.16 11.36 -12.88
C VAL A 117 -0.38 12.20 -11.61
N PRO A 118 0.14 11.82 -10.42
CA PRO A 118 0.84 10.58 -10.11
C PRO A 118 0.03 9.31 -10.44
N HIS A 119 0.68 8.22 -10.78
CA HIS A 119 -0.01 6.97 -11.11
C HIS A 119 -0.91 6.54 -9.92
N PRO A 120 -2.22 6.29 -10.15
CA PRO A 120 -3.22 6.27 -9.07
C PRO A 120 -2.96 5.19 -8.02
N ALA A 121 -2.38 4.06 -8.41
CA ALA A 121 -2.06 2.97 -7.49
C ALA A 121 -0.58 2.88 -7.07
N MET A 122 0.27 3.87 -7.41
CA MET A 122 1.71 3.76 -7.11
C MET A 122 1.99 3.66 -5.61
N HIS A 123 1.20 4.38 -4.80
CA HIS A 123 1.34 4.43 -3.35
C HIS A 123 0.87 3.16 -2.63
N LEU A 124 0.34 2.18 -3.38
CA LEU A 124 -0.12 0.88 -2.87
C LEU A 124 0.81 -0.27 -3.30
N ARG A 125 1.90 0.01 -4.01
CA ARG A 125 2.76 -1.03 -4.62
C ARG A 125 4.15 -1.00 -3.97
N SER A 126 4.48 -2.04 -3.21
CA SER A 126 5.79 -2.19 -2.54
C SER A 126 6.94 -2.17 -3.55
N PHE A 127 6.79 -2.90 -4.65
CA PHE A 127 7.77 -2.97 -5.74
C PHE A 127 7.97 -1.66 -6.52
N VAL A 128 7.09 -0.67 -6.31
CA VAL A 128 7.26 0.70 -6.83
C VAL A 128 7.90 1.58 -5.76
N LEU A 129 7.34 1.57 -4.55
CA LEU A 129 7.76 2.46 -3.47
C LEU A 129 9.12 2.12 -2.86
N GLY A 130 9.51 0.84 -2.83
CA GLY A 130 10.82 0.40 -2.35
C GLY A 130 11.95 1.08 -3.14
N PRO A 131 12.05 0.80 -4.47
CA PRO A 131 13.06 1.41 -5.32
C PRO A 131 12.98 2.95 -5.36
N LEU A 132 11.77 3.51 -5.41
CA LEU A 132 11.59 4.96 -5.40
C LEU A 132 12.13 5.63 -4.13
N ALA A 133 11.85 5.06 -2.97
CA ALA A 133 12.31 5.59 -1.69
C ALA A 133 13.84 5.48 -1.54
N GLU A 134 14.46 4.45 -2.12
CA GLU A 134 15.93 4.34 -2.18
C GLU A 134 16.56 5.43 -3.06
N MET A 135 15.92 5.75 -4.20
CA MET A 135 16.42 6.76 -5.12
C MET A 135 16.18 8.19 -4.64
N SER A 136 15.06 8.44 -3.98
CA SER A 136 14.56 9.79 -3.68
C SER A 136 13.66 9.78 -2.44
N PRO A 137 14.22 9.51 -1.24
CA PRO A 137 13.46 9.31 0.00
C PRO A 137 12.63 10.54 0.39
N ASP A 138 13.22 11.73 0.23
CA ASP A 138 12.63 13.02 0.62
C ASP A 138 11.62 13.55 -0.39
N LEU A 139 11.47 12.91 -1.56
CA LEU A 139 10.51 13.35 -2.56
C LEU A 139 9.10 13.26 -1.99
N THR A 140 8.35 14.35 -2.06
CA THR A 140 6.99 14.40 -1.54
C THR A 140 6.01 14.01 -2.63
N HIS A 141 5.15 13.03 -2.38
CA HIS A 141 4.13 12.62 -3.32
C HIS A 141 3.17 13.80 -3.61
N PRO A 142 2.99 14.24 -4.88
CA PRO A 142 2.28 15.47 -5.20
C PRO A 142 0.87 15.56 -4.66
N VAL A 143 0.11 14.45 -4.62
CA VAL A 143 -1.28 14.41 -4.09
C VAL A 143 -1.36 14.11 -2.59
N LEU A 144 -0.64 13.10 -2.09
CA LEU A 144 -0.73 12.65 -0.71
C LEU A 144 0.03 13.55 0.28
N HIS A 145 0.95 14.40 -0.20
CA HIS A 145 1.76 15.29 0.63
C HIS A 145 2.57 14.53 1.71
N VAL A 146 3.04 13.34 1.36
CA VAL A 146 3.84 12.46 2.22
C VAL A 146 5.11 12.06 1.46
N THR A 147 6.24 11.94 2.16
CA THR A 147 7.51 11.54 1.56
C THR A 147 7.46 10.11 1.03
N LEU A 148 8.23 9.80 -0.01
CA LEU A 148 8.30 8.45 -0.56
C LEU A 148 8.87 7.45 0.46
N GLU A 149 9.78 7.88 1.34
CA GLU A 149 10.22 7.07 2.47
C GLU A 149 9.05 6.66 3.37
N THR A 150 8.23 7.62 3.81
CA THR A 150 7.08 7.34 4.68
C THR A 150 6.05 6.46 3.97
N LEU A 151 5.77 6.70 2.69
CA LEU A 151 4.88 5.83 1.91
C LEU A 151 5.44 4.41 1.79
N SER A 152 6.74 4.27 1.53
CA SER A 152 7.41 2.98 1.46
C SER A 152 7.32 2.22 2.78
N GLN A 153 7.54 2.88 3.91
CA GLN A 153 7.39 2.27 5.24
C GLN A 153 5.95 1.79 5.51
N ARG A 154 4.93 2.53 5.06
CA ARG A 154 3.52 2.12 5.21
C ARG A 154 3.20 0.83 4.45
N VAL A 155 3.83 0.63 3.29
CA VAL A 155 3.62 -0.56 2.46
C VAL A 155 4.60 -1.69 2.81
N LYS A 156 5.76 -1.39 3.41
CA LYS A 156 6.71 -2.41 3.92
C LYS A 156 6.13 -3.28 5.03
N LEU A 157 4.98 -2.92 5.62
CA LEU A 157 4.21 -3.79 6.52
C LEU A 157 3.62 -5.04 5.84
N GLY A 158 3.84 -5.20 4.53
CA GLY A 158 3.55 -6.41 3.78
C GLY A 158 3.26 -6.05 2.33
N SER A 159 3.80 -6.81 1.38
CA SER A 159 3.15 -6.89 0.07
C SER A 159 1.68 -7.21 0.35
N PHE A 160 0.71 -6.56 -0.31
CA PHE A 160 -0.73 -6.86 -0.16
C PHE A 160 -1.12 -8.26 -0.69
N ILE A 161 -0.19 -9.21 -0.64
CA ILE A 161 -0.39 -10.61 -0.87
C ILE A 161 -0.95 -11.14 0.45
N LEU A 162 -2.18 -11.61 0.42
CA LEU A 162 -2.74 -12.36 1.53
C LEU A 162 -1.86 -13.59 1.73
N GLU A 163 -1.11 -13.65 2.83
CA GLU A 163 -0.42 -14.86 3.23
C GLU A 163 -1.47 -15.87 3.68
N PRO A 164 -1.69 -16.96 2.93
CA PRO A 164 -2.78 -17.89 3.22
C PRO A 164 -2.61 -18.60 4.56
N ASP A 165 -1.36 -18.73 5.02
CA ASP A 165 -1.00 -19.40 6.27
C ASP A 165 -1.05 -18.46 7.48
N MET A 166 -1.32 -17.17 7.28
CA MET A 166 -1.46 -16.19 8.34
C MET A 166 -2.91 -15.72 8.48
N PRO A 167 -3.42 -15.55 9.71
CA PRO A 167 -4.74 -14.97 9.90
C PRO A 167 -4.76 -13.52 9.42
N GLN A 168 -5.81 -13.14 8.72
CA GLN A 168 -5.99 -11.79 8.20
C GLN A 168 -6.91 -11.03 9.15
N LEU A 169 -6.37 -10.06 9.90
CA LEU A 169 -7.13 -9.28 10.89
C LEU A 169 -7.27 -7.82 10.43
N ILE A 170 -8.51 -7.33 10.40
CA ILE A 170 -8.83 -5.92 10.17
C ILE A 170 -9.38 -5.35 11.48
N SER A 171 -8.69 -4.37 12.05
CA SER A 171 -9.09 -3.71 13.30
C SER A 171 -9.67 -2.33 13.03
N ILE A 172 -10.88 -2.06 13.54
CA ILE A 172 -11.54 -0.76 13.39
C ILE A 172 -11.40 0.03 14.69
N ALA A 173 -10.74 1.19 14.63
CA ALA A 173 -10.57 2.09 15.76
C ALA A 173 -11.50 3.31 15.66
N GLY A 174 -11.86 3.88 16.80
CA GLY A 174 -12.67 5.10 16.88
C GLY A 174 -13.48 5.22 18.17
N ASN A 175 -14.06 6.40 18.39
CA ASN A 175 -14.84 6.71 19.58
C ASN A 175 -16.10 5.82 19.69
N ILE A 176 -16.70 5.77 20.87
CA ILE A 176 -17.96 5.03 21.08
C ILE A 176 -19.09 5.71 20.30
N GLY A 177 -19.99 4.91 19.71
CA GLY A 177 -21.14 5.40 18.94
C GLY A 177 -20.86 5.87 17.51
N VAL A 178 -19.60 5.92 17.05
CA VAL A 178 -19.26 6.39 15.68
C VAL A 178 -19.57 5.38 14.56
N GLY A 179 -20.16 4.23 14.89
CA GLY A 179 -20.51 3.20 13.91
C GLY A 179 -19.45 2.13 13.67
N LYS A 180 -18.49 1.92 14.59
CA LYS A 180 -17.45 0.87 14.44
C LYS A 180 -18.03 -0.52 14.25
N THR A 181 -18.93 -0.93 15.14
CA THR A 181 -19.58 -2.24 15.10
C THR A 181 -20.39 -2.40 13.81
N THR A 182 -21.11 -1.36 13.38
CA THR A 182 -21.82 -1.34 12.09
C THR A 182 -20.88 -1.50 10.89
N LEU A 183 -19.70 -0.85 10.91
CA LEU A 183 -18.69 -1.01 9.86
C LEU A 183 -18.07 -2.42 9.91
N ALA A 184 -17.80 -2.96 11.11
CA ALA A 184 -17.31 -4.31 11.30
C ALA A 184 -18.26 -5.35 10.69
N ASP A 185 -19.56 -5.19 10.96
CA ASP A 185 -20.62 -6.03 10.40
C ASP A 185 -20.64 -5.95 8.88
N GLY A 186 -20.66 -4.74 8.31
CA GLY A 186 -20.66 -4.53 6.86
C GLY A 186 -19.44 -5.15 6.18
N LEU A 187 -18.24 -4.94 6.75
CA LEU A 187 -17.01 -5.53 6.24
C LEU A 187 -17.01 -7.05 6.36
N SER A 188 -17.52 -7.59 7.47
CA SER A 188 -17.58 -9.04 7.65
C SER A 188 -18.46 -9.74 6.62
N GLN A 189 -19.58 -9.11 6.23
CA GLN A 189 -20.45 -9.62 5.17
C GLN A 189 -19.75 -9.54 3.81
N ALA A 190 -19.11 -8.41 3.51
CA ALA A 190 -18.41 -8.21 2.24
C ALA A 190 -17.21 -9.15 2.05
N LEU A 191 -16.48 -9.44 3.14
CA LEU A 191 -15.26 -10.24 3.13
C LEU A 191 -15.47 -11.70 3.58
N LYS A 192 -16.70 -12.08 3.95
CA LYS A 192 -17.01 -13.37 4.61
C LYS A 192 -16.13 -13.61 5.85
N ALA A 193 -15.88 -12.55 6.60
CA ALA A 193 -15.01 -12.55 7.77
C ALA A 193 -15.77 -12.91 9.05
N ARG A 194 -15.04 -13.37 10.07
CA ARG A 194 -15.57 -13.55 11.43
C ARG A 194 -15.39 -12.25 12.22
N VAL A 195 -16.44 -11.79 12.89
CA VAL A 195 -16.37 -10.58 13.71
C VAL A 195 -15.90 -10.89 15.13
N LEU A 196 -15.04 -10.04 15.66
CA LEU A 196 -14.59 -10.01 17.05
C LEU A 196 -15.12 -8.73 17.69
N TYR A 197 -16.12 -8.85 18.54
CA TYR A 197 -16.72 -7.70 19.22
C TYR A 197 -16.02 -7.41 20.54
N GLU A 198 -15.80 -6.14 20.81
CA GLU A 198 -15.44 -5.68 22.15
C GLU A 198 -16.63 -5.86 23.10
N PRO A 199 -16.45 -6.55 24.23
CA PRO A 199 -17.57 -6.86 25.12
C PRO A 199 -17.82 -5.68 26.08
N TYR A 200 -18.15 -4.52 25.51
CA TYR A 200 -18.37 -3.30 26.28
C TYR A 200 -19.44 -3.48 27.36
N ASP A 201 -20.55 -4.14 27.02
CA ASP A 201 -21.70 -4.31 27.90
C ASP A 201 -21.46 -5.31 29.05
N THR A 202 -20.39 -6.09 29.01
CA THR A 202 -20.10 -7.10 30.04
C THR A 202 -19.01 -6.67 31.01
N ASN A 203 -18.37 -5.52 30.80
CA ASN A 203 -17.34 -5.04 31.70
C ASN A 203 -18.00 -4.46 32.98
N PRO A 204 -17.84 -5.12 34.15
CA PRO A 204 -18.58 -4.75 35.37
C PRO A 204 -18.11 -3.42 35.97
N PHE A 205 -16.93 -2.92 35.57
CA PHE A 205 -16.31 -1.72 36.12
C PHE A 205 -16.68 -0.46 35.34
N MET A 206 -17.16 -0.61 34.10
CA MET A 206 -17.46 0.52 33.21
C MET A 206 -18.48 1.52 33.78
N PRO A 207 -19.60 1.11 34.41
CA PRO A 207 -20.53 2.07 34.99
C PRO A 207 -19.88 3.04 35.99
N GLU A 208 -18.96 2.54 36.82
CA GLU A 208 -18.24 3.33 37.82
C GLU A 208 -17.22 4.28 37.16
N VAL A 209 -16.47 3.79 36.17
CA VAL A 209 -15.52 4.63 35.42
C VAL A 209 -16.26 5.79 34.71
N TYR A 210 -17.43 5.52 34.13
CA TYR A 210 -18.26 6.56 33.50
C TYR A 210 -18.88 7.54 34.51
N ALA A 211 -19.11 7.11 35.74
CA ALA A 211 -19.51 7.97 36.84
C ALA A 211 -18.35 8.84 37.37
N GLY A 212 -17.13 8.67 36.83
CA GLY A 212 -15.94 9.43 37.20
C GLY A 212 -15.10 8.78 38.29
N ASN A 213 -15.38 7.53 38.66
CA ASN A 213 -14.64 6.80 39.68
C ASN A 213 -13.41 6.08 39.07
N THR A 214 -12.29 6.80 39.00
CA THR A 214 -11.05 6.30 38.37
C THR A 214 -10.35 5.20 39.16
N ALA A 215 -10.76 4.90 40.39
CA ALA A 215 -10.22 3.79 41.17
C ALA A 215 -10.42 2.43 40.45
N TYR A 216 -11.51 2.29 39.69
CA TYR A 216 -11.83 1.10 38.90
C TYR A 216 -11.27 1.13 37.47
N ALA A 217 -10.51 2.18 37.11
CA ALA A 217 -9.99 2.32 35.75
C ALA A 217 -9.06 1.17 35.36
N LEU A 218 -8.18 0.74 36.28
CA LEU A 218 -7.26 -0.39 36.07
C LEU A 218 -8.03 -1.71 35.93
N ASP A 219 -8.99 -2.00 36.81
CA ASP A 219 -9.78 -3.23 36.74
C ASP A 219 -10.59 -3.31 35.42
N SER A 220 -11.18 -2.18 35.01
CA SER A 220 -11.83 -2.03 33.72
C SER A 220 -10.88 -2.30 32.57
N GLN A 221 -9.66 -1.76 32.65
CA GLN A 221 -8.65 -1.94 31.62
C GLN A 221 -8.20 -3.40 31.51
N LEU A 222 -7.91 -4.04 32.64
CA LEU A 222 -7.52 -5.45 32.69
C LEU A 222 -8.62 -6.36 32.13
N HIS A 223 -9.90 -6.05 32.39
CA HIS A 223 -11.02 -6.78 31.80
C HIS A 223 -10.99 -6.72 30.27
N PHE A 224 -10.82 -5.54 29.68
CA PHE A 224 -10.70 -5.40 28.23
C PHE A 224 -9.46 -6.11 27.69
N LEU A 225 -8.31 -5.96 28.35
CA LEU A 225 -7.05 -6.53 27.89
C LEU A 225 -7.10 -8.06 27.89
N VAL A 226 -7.63 -8.68 28.95
CA VAL A 226 -7.80 -10.14 29.02
C VAL A 226 -8.73 -10.63 27.92
N ASN A 227 -9.91 -10.03 27.77
CA ASN A 227 -10.87 -10.48 26.76
C ASN A 227 -10.31 -10.37 25.34
N ARG A 228 -9.66 -9.24 25.02
CA ARG A 228 -9.05 -9.06 23.69
C ARG A 228 -7.91 -10.05 23.46
N ALA A 229 -7.05 -10.29 24.46
CA ALA A 229 -5.97 -11.26 24.37
C ALA A 229 -6.50 -12.68 24.10
N GLU A 230 -7.62 -13.05 24.73
CA GLU A 230 -8.32 -14.31 24.46
C GLU A 230 -8.89 -14.35 23.03
N GLN A 231 -9.36 -13.23 22.49
CA GLN A 231 -9.93 -13.16 21.12
C GLN A 231 -8.87 -13.21 20.01
N VAL A 232 -7.69 -12.61 20.23
CA VAL A 232 -6.62 -12.50 19.22
C VAL A 232 -5.45 -13.46 19.43
N GLY A 233 -5.54 -14.37 20.41
CA GLY A 233 -4.51 -15.37 20.67
C GLY A 233 -4.26 -16.30 19.48
N CYS A 234 -3.02 -16.81 19.38
CA CYS A 234 -2.56 -17.61 18.24
C CYS A 234 -3.44 -18.83 17.91
N ASP A 235 -4.13 -19.40 18.90
CA ASP A 235 -5.00 -20.57 18.72
C ASP A 235 -6.42 -20.21 18.25
N MET A 236 -6.79 -18.93 18.28
CA MET A 236 -8.15 -18.46 17.99
C MET A 236 -8.30 -17.87 16.59
N LEU A 237 -7.18 -17.37 16.04
CA LEU A 237 -7.09 -16.86 14.68
C LEU A 237 -6.52 -17.95 13.75
N GLY A 238 -7.41 -18.58 12.98
CA GLY A 238 -7.05 -19.65 12.05
C GLY A 238 -6.49 -19.14 10.73
N PRO A 239 -5.57 -19.88 10.10
CA PRO A 239 -5.05 -19.56 8.77
C PRO A 239 -6.16 -19.56 7.71
N GLY A 240 -6.01 -18.72 6.68
CA GLY A 240 -6.96 -18.63 5.57
C GLY A 240 -8.31 -17.98 5.89
N GLN A 241 -8.54 -17.58 7.15
CA GLN A 241 -9.76 -16.92 7.60
C GLN A 241 -9.50 -15.42 7.79
N VAL A 242 -10.46 -14.60 7.34
CA VAL A 242 -10.48 -13.16 7.61
C VAL A 242 -11.25 -12.91 8.89
N TYR A 243 -10.73 -12.01 9.72
CA TYR A 243 -11.30 -11.55 10.97
C TYR A 243 -11.45 -10.04 10.94
N VAL A 244 -12.52 -9.52 11.54
CA VAL A 244 -12.74 -8.08 11.69
C VAL A 244 -13.04 -7.80 13.15
N SER A 245 -12.23 -6.97 13.81
CA SER A 245 -12.52 -6.48 15.16
C SER A 245 -13.07 -5.06 15.13
N ASP A 246 -14.01 -4.74 16.02
CA ASP A 246 -14.51 -3.38 16.22
C ASP A 246 -13.72 -2.57 17.27
N TYR A 247 -12.56 -3.13 17.65
CA TYR A 247 -11.57 -2.55 18.55
C TYR A 247 -10.15 -2.69 17.97
N LEU A 248 -9.24 -1.89 18.52
CA LEU A 248 -7.80 -1.95 18.28
C LEU A 248 -7.10 -2.31 19.58
N PHE A 249 -6.17 -3.26 19.57
CA PHE A 249 -5.47 -3.68 20.79
C PHE A 249 -4.57 -2.56 21.33
N GLU A 250 -3.92 -1.82 20.43
CA GLU A 250 -2.97 -0.74 20.73
C GLU A 250 -3.62 0.48 21.40
N LYS A 251 -4.95 0.60 21.36
CA LYS A 251 -5.67 1.69 22.04
C LYS A 251 -5.57 1.60 23.57
N GLU A 252 -5.11 0.48 24.11
CA GLU A 252 -4.86 0.31 25.55
C GLU A 252 -3.85 1.31 26.09
N TRP A 253 -2.85 1.69 25.29
CA TRP A 253 -1.90 2.73 25.70
C TRP A 253 -2.59 4.10 25.86
N ILE A 254 -3.55 4.40 24.97
CA ILE A 254 -4.33 5.65 25.04
C ILE A 254 -5.20 5.65 26.31
N TYR A 255 -5.87 4.53 26.60
CA TYR A 255 -6.68 4.39 27.81
C TYR A 255 -5.81 4.56 29.07
N ALA A 256 -4.67 3.87 29.14
CA ALA A 256 -3.75 3.93 30.27
C ALA A 256 -3.29 5.37 30.53
N CYS A 257 -2.79 6.06 29.49
CA CYS A 257 -2.34 7.45 29.62
C CYS A 257 -3.47 8.43 30.00
N ALA A 258 -4.72 8.13 29.67
CA ALA A 258 -5.85 9.03 29.91
C ALA A 258 -6.50 8.84 31.28
N LEU A 259 -6.46 7.63 31.84
CA LEU A 259 -7.31 7.24 32.98
C LEU A 259 -6.54 6.62 34.16
N LEU A 260 -5.29 6.20 33.98
CA LEU A 260 -4.46 5.68 35.06
C LEU A 260 -3.49 6.74 35.61
N ASP A 261 -3.14 6.62 36.89
CA ASP A 261 -2.10 7.42 37.54
C ASP A 261 -0.82 6.62 37.79
N GLU A 262 0.24 7.25 38.33
CA GLU A 262 1.55 6.61 38.57
C GLU A 262 1.51 5.41 39.55
N ARG A 263 0.41 5.23 40.30
CA ARG A 263 0.24 4.13 41.26
C ARG A 263 -0.48 2.93 40.65
N GLN A 264 -1.15 3.12 39.52
CA GLN A 264 -1.88 2.10 38.75
C GLN A 264 -1.03 1.61 37.57
#